data_AF-A0A1M5UUT5-F1
#
_entry.id   AF-A0A1M5UUT5-F1
#
_cell.length_a   1.000
_cell.length_b   1.000
_cell.length_c   1.000
_cell.angle_alpha   90.00
_cell.angle_beta   90.00
_cell.angle_gamma   90.00
#
_symmetry.space_group_name_H-M   'P 1'
#
loop_
_entity.id
_entity.type
_entity.pdbx_description
1 polymer ?
#
loop_
_entity_poly.entity_id
_entity_poly.type
_entity_poly.pdbx_seq_one_letter_code
_entity_poly.pdbx_strand_id
1 'polypeptide(L)'
;MIAKREKRKKIFYVPGMISLVLIPLFCFYHFYKVDAFKIEGSIDISLPDSSQKEALLAIKRNYHVFILNNTEDLEKPKLNDLQFALRKMKREHDTINGIKIHLGNEMRYEVYIRLLDFFAIEKMPIFIQNDNDFLVFMMPKPKPRKDLKTIVPFTCSYGEVNREYFLEQARKRKLQHNLSLYKKNWILFFAYFGIVLLNIFALVKFNKNQNYNQK
;
A
#
# COMPACT_ATOMS: atom_id res chain seq x y z
N MET A 1 53.22 -49.61 -32.49
CA MET A 1 52.83 -49.38 -31.08
C MET A 1 51.83 -48.24 -31.04
N ILE A 2 50.58 -48.49 -30.65
CA ILE A 2 49.55 -47.44 -30.57
C ILE A 2 49.51 -46.94 -29.12
N ALA A 3 49.85 -45.66 -28.91
CA ALA A 3 49.88 -45.04 -27.59
C ALA A 3 48.48 -45.07 -26.94
N LYS A 4 48.43 -45.53 -25.69
CA LYS A 4 47.21 -45.68 -24.90
C LYS A 4 46.66 -44.28 -24.57
N ARG A 5 45.57 -43.87 -25.22
CA ARG A 5 44.88 -42.59 -24.95
C ARG A 5 44.38 -42.55 -23.51
N GLU A 6 44.77 -41.52 -22.74
CA GLU A 6 44.22 -41.25 -21.42
C GLU A 6 42.72 -40.96 -21.52
N LYS A 7 41.91 -41.72 -20.77
CA LYS A 7 40.46 -41.53 -20.69
C LYS A 7 40.18 -40.21 -19.95
N ARG A 8 39.67 -39.20 -20.67
CA ARG A 8 39.18 -37.95 -20.05
C ARG A 8 38.04 -38.27 -19.08
N LYS A 9 38.09 -37.69 -17.87
CA LYS A 9 36.98 -37.77 -16.90
C LYS A 9 35.75 -37.09 -17.51
N LYS A 10 34.66 -37.86 -17.69
CA LYS A 10 33.37 -37.32 -18.14
C LYS A 10 32.77 -36.48 -17.00
N ILE A 11 32.65 -35.17 -17.22
CA ILE A 11 31.94 -34.28 -16.30
C ILE A 11 30.45 -34.57 -16.48
N PHE A 12 29.86 -35.29 -15.54
CA PHE A 12 28.42 -35.57 -15.52
C PHE A 12 27.71 -34.40 -14.86
N TYR A 13 26.96 -33.63 -15.64
CA TYR A 13 25.99 -32.69 -15.10
C TYR A 13 24.69 -33.46 -14.84
N VAL A 14 24.11 -33.29 -13.65
CA VAL A 14 22.78 -33.82 -13.36
C VAL A 14 21.78 -32.99 -14.18
N PRO A 15 20.98 -33.60 -15.08
CA PRO A 15 20.02 -32.86 -15.89
C PRO A 15 18.99 -32.18 -14.98
N GLY A 16 19.07 -30.85 -14.85
CA GLY A 16 18.16 -30.02 -14.06
C GLY A 16 18.81 -29.15 -12.99
N MET A 17 20.12 -29.27 -12.74
CA MET A 17 20.88 -28.29 -11.93
C MET A 17 20.83 -26.87 -12.53
N ILE A 18 20.90 -26.78 -13.87
CA ILE A 18 20.79 -25.51 -14.59
C ILE A 18 19.36 -24.92 -14.43
N SER A 19 18.33 -25.77 -14.52
CA SER A 19 16.94 -25.35 -14.33
C SER A 19 16.68 -24.86 -12.91
N LEU A 20 17.30 -25.47 -11.90
CA LEU A 20 17.21 -25.08 -10.49
C LEU A 20 17.72 -23.65 -10.25
N VAL A 21 18.72 -23.21 -11.02
CA VAL A 21 19.26 -21.84 -10.95
C VAL A 21 18.47 -20.88 -11.84
N LEU A 22 18.12 -21.28 -13.06
CA LEU A 22 17.48 -20.39 -14.03
C LEU A 22 16.01 -20.10 -13.71
N ILE A 23 15.25 -21.07 -13.18
CA ILE A 23 13.81 -20.86 -12.91
C ILE A 23 13.57 -19.75 -11.89
N PRO A 24 14.24 -19.72 -10.71
CA PRO A 24 14.11 -18.59 -9.78
C PRO A 24 14.46 -17.25 -10.41
N LEU A 25 15.53 -17.20 -11.23
CA LEU A 25 15.94 -15.99 -11.94
C LEU A 25 14.86 -15.49 -12.90
N PHE A 26 14.25 -16.39 -13.69
CA PHE A 26 13.15 -16.02 -14.59
C PHE A 26 11.89 -15.61 -13.82
N CYS A 27 11.60 -16.23 -12.67
CA CYS A 27 10.51 -15.80 -11.80
C CYS A 27 10.73 -14.39 -11.24
N PHE A 28 11.94 -14.08 -10.74
CA PHE A 28 12.27 -12.73 -10.29
C PHE A 28 12.18 -11.71 -11.41
N TYR A 29 12.68 -12.04 -12.60
CA TYR A 29 12.55 -11.17 -13.78
C TYR A 29 11.08 -10.93 -14.15
N HIS A 30 10.25 -11.97 -14.12
CA HIS A 30 8.83 -11.84 -14.39
C HIS A 30 8.14 -10.97 -13.35
N PHE A 31 8.38 -11.21 -12.06
CA PHE A 31 7.79 -10.44 -10.96
C PHE A 31 8.20 -8.97 -10.99
N TYR A 32 9.44 -8.68 -11.40
CA TYR A 32 9.88 -7.31 -11.65
C TYR A 32 9.10 -6.67 -12.80
N LYS A 33 8.90 -7.38 -13.92
CA LYS A 33 8.15 -6.87 -15.08
C LYS A 33 6.67 -6.60 -14.79
N VAL A 34 6.05 -7.36 -13.88
CA VAL A 34 4.63 -7.21 -13.53
C VAL A 34 4.40 -6.35 -12.29
N ASP A 35 5.41 -5.61 -11.83
CA ASP A 35 5.30 -4.74 -10.65
C ASP A 35 4.74 -5.48 -9.41
N ALA A 36 5.02 -6.79 -9.25
CA ALA A 36 4.39 -7.63 -8.23
C ALA A 36 4.70 -7.19 -6.78
N PHE A 37 5.74 -6.38 -6.60
CA PHE A 37 6.17 -5.85 -5.29
C PHE A 37 5.90 -4.34 -5.14
N LYS A 38 5.16 -3.74 -6.08
CA LYS A 38 4.81 -2.32 -5.99
C LYS A 38 3.83 -2.13 -4.84
N ILE A 39 4.23 -1.32 -3.87
CA ILE A 39 3.39 -0.97 -2.73
C ILE A 39 2.43 0.11 -3.23
N GLU A 40 1.17 -0.26 -3.46
CA GLU A 40 0.11 0.71 -3.72
C GLU A 40 -0.28 1.35 -2.39
N GLY A 41 -0.10 2.66 -2.30
CA GLY A 41 -0.63 3.48 -1.21
C GLY A 41 -1.98 4.06 -1.58
N SER A 42 -2.85 4.22 -0.60
CA SER A 42 -4.09 4.98 -0.74
C SER A 42 -4.11 6.13 0.27
N ILE A 43 -4.71 7.24 -0.12
CA ILE A 43 -5.06 8.34 0.79
C ILE A 43 -6.58 8.29 0.93
N ASP A 44 -7.05 8.08 2.15
CA ASP A 44 -8.48 8.10 2.43
C ASP A 44 -8.97 9.55 2.46
N ILE A 45 -9.88 9.87 1.56
CA ILE A 45 -10.54 11.17 1.48
C ILE A 45 -11.98 10.98 1.90
N SER A 46 -12.38 11.62 3.00
CA SER A 46 -13.76 11.59 3.47
C SER A 46 -14.60 12.58 2.66
N LEU A 47 -15.53 12.05 1.86
CA LEU A 47 -16.58 12.83 1.21
C LEU A 47 -17.80 12.85 2.13
N PRO A 48 -18.32 14.03 2.52
CA PRO A 48 -19.45 14.10 3.42
C PRO A 48 -20.75 13.74 2.68
N ASP A 49 -21.58 12.90 3.30
CA ASP A 49 -22.97 12.71 2.88
C ASP A 49 -23.79 14.00 3.07
N SER A 50 -24.96 14.10 2.44
CA SER A 50 -25.82 15.30 2.50
C SER A 50 -26.11 15.79 3.92
N SER A 51 -26.42 14.88 4.86
CA SER A 51 -26.67 15.21 6.26
C SER A 51 -25.42 15.70 6.99
N GLN A 52 -24.25 15.13 6.67
CA GLN A 52 -22.98 15.55 7.26
C GLN A 52 -22.58 16.93 6.73
N LYS A 53 -22.78 17.17 5.43
CA LYS A 53 -22.53 18.45 4.77
C LYS A 53 -23.33 19.57 5.43
N GLU A 54 -24.62 19.37 5.71
CA GLU A 54 -25.45 20.34 6.43
C GLU A 54 -24.93 20.61 7.86
N ALA A 55 -24.64 19.55 8.62
CA ALA A 55 -24.13 19.68 9.98
C ALA A 55 -22.79 20.43 10.05
N LEU A 56 -21.92 20.23 9.05
CA LEU A 56 -20.62 20.88 8.94
C LEU A 56 -20.74 22.34 8.53
N LEU A 57 -21.59 22.64 7.55
CA LEU A 57 -21.88 24.01 7.12
C LEU A 57 -22.56 24.84 8.23
N ALA A 58 -23.30 24.18 9.13
CA ALA A 58 -23.86 24.82 10.31
C ALA A 58 -22.78 25.30 11.31
N ILE A 59 -21.58 24.73 11.29
CA ILE A 59 -20.46 25.16 12.14
C ILE A 59 -19.88 26.46 11.56
N LYS A 60 -20.38 27.59 12.07
CA LYS A 60 -19.84 28.91 11.73
C LYS A 60 -18.43 29.08 12.30
N ARG A 61 -17.45 29.17 11.41
CA ARG A 61 -16.04 29.50 11.70
C ARG A 61 -15.62 30.72 10.88
N ASN A 62 -14.60 31.42 11.34
CA ASN A 62 -13.95 32.43 10.53
C ASN A 62 -12.93 31.75 9.63
N TYR A 63 -13.27 31.58 8.35
CA TYR A 63 -12.41 30.88 7.41
C TYR A 63 -11.39 31.83 6.77
N HIS A 64 -10.11 31.49 6.88
CA HIS A 64 -9.07 32.06 6.03
C HIS A 64 -9.09 31.32 4.68
N VAL A 65 -9.29 32.08 3.60
CA VAL A 65 -9.51 31.51 2.27
C VAL A 65 -8.20 31.50 1.46
N PHE A 66 -7.83 30.34 0.93
CA PHE A 66 -6.75 30.17 -0.03
C PHE A 66 -7.35 29.75 -1.38
N ILE A 67 -6.99 30.44 -2.46
CA ILE A 67 -7.48 30.14 -3.80
C ILE A 67 -6.31 29.65 -4.64
N LEU A 68 -6.40 28.41 -5.12
CA LEU A 68 -5.39 27.73 -5.93
C LEU A 68 -5.97 27.47 -7.32
N ASN A 69 -5.39 28.06 -8.36
CA ASN A 69 -5.93 27.97 -9.73
C ASN A 69 -4.82 27.82 -10.78
N ASN A 70 -3.66 27.29 -10.41
CA ASN A 70 -2.54 27.18 -11.34
C ASN A 70 -1.64 25.96 -11.06
N THR A 71 -0.46 25.93 -11.67
CA THR A 71 0.60 24.93 -11.43
C THR A 71 1.25 25.10 -10.06
N GLU A 72 1.93 24.05 -9.58
CA GLU A 72 2.63 24.07 -8.28
C GLU A 72 3.69 25.17 -8.21
N ASP A 73 4.44 25.40 -9.30
CA ASP A 73 5.50 26.42 -9.33
C ASP A 73 4.95 27.83 -9.14
N LEU A 74 3.80 28.13 -9.73
CA LEU A 74 3.15 29.44 -9.66
C LEU A 74 2.41 29.63 -8.34
N GLU A 75 1.87 28.55 -7.75
CA GLU A 75 1.15 28.59 -6.47
C GLU A 75 2.06 28.38 -5.26
N LYS A 76 3.35 28.12 -5.46
CA LYS A 76 4.36 27.88 -4.42
C LYS A 76 4.31 28.84 -3.23
N PRO A 77 4.23 30.18 -3.40
CA PRO A 77 4.11 31.08 -2.25
C PRO A 77 2.82 30.83 -1.43
N LYS A 78 1.67 30.68 -2.10
CA LYS A 78 0.39 30.40 -1.42
C LYS A 78 0.40 29.03 -0.74
N LEU A 79 1.04 28.04 -1.35
CA LEU A 79 1.19 26.71 -0.77
C LEU A 79 2.06 26.72 0.50
N ASN A 80 3.14 27.51 0.51
CA ASN A 80 3.97 27.69 1.70
C ASN A 80 3.20 28.41 2.82
N ASP A 81 2.46 29.46 2.49
CA ASP A 81 1.63 30.20 3.44
C ASP A 81 0.52 29.32 4.01
N LEU A 82 -0.11 28.50 3.16
CA LEU A 82 -1.10 27.50 3.56
C LEU A 82 -0.49 26.48 4.53
N GLN A 83 0.67 25.92 4.21
CA GLN A 83 1.34 24.95 5.09
C GLN A 83 1.67 25.58 6.45
N PHE A 84 2.16 26.83 6.46
CA PHE A 84 2.40 27.57 7.69
C PHE A 84 1.11 27.79 8.49
N ALA A 85 0.02 28.17 7.83
CA ALA A 85 -1.28 28.36 8.47
C ALA A 85 -1.84 27.07 9.09
N LEU A 86 -1.73 25.94 8.38
CA LEU A 86 -2.13 24.62 8.89
C LEU A 86 -1.31 24.23 10.14
N ARG A 87 0.00 24.42 10.07
CA ARG A 87 0.91 24.15 11.20
C ARG A 87 0.58 25.03 12.41
N LYS A 88 0.33 26.33 12.18
CA LYS A 88 -0.05 27.29 13.22
C LYS A 88 -1.37 26.89 13.88
N MET A 89 -2.41 26.64 13.08
CA MET A 89 -3.74 26.21 13.56
C MET A 89 -3.64 24.99 14.47
N LYS A 90 -2.84 23.99 14.07
CA LYS A 90 -2.62 22.79 14.88
C LYS A 90 -1.89 23.09 16.18
N ARG A 91 -0.79 23.86 16.11
CA ARG A 91 0.03 24.20 17.28
C ARG A 91 -0.79 24.94 18.32
N GLU A 92 -1.59 25.90 17.89
CA GLU A 92 -2.42 26.75 18.74
C GLU A 92 -3.73 26.06 19.16
N HIS A 93 -4.07 24.92 18.56
CA HIS A 93 -5.38 24.28 18.72
C HIS A 93 -6.52 25.29 18.48
N ASP A 94 -6.43 26.05 17.40
CA ASP A 94 -7.41 27.08 17.10
C ASP A 94 -8.74 26.44 16.69
N THR A 95 -9.71 26.52 17.61
CA THR A 95 -11.05 25.98 17.41
C THR A 95 -12.04 27.07 17.07
N ILE A 96 -11.62 28.28 16.70
CA ILE A 96 -12.50 29.39 16.31
C ILE A 96 -12.36 29.65 14.81
N ASN A 97 -11.12 29.66 14.32
CA ASN A 97 -10.82 29.88 12.92
C ASN A 97 -10.75 28.56 12.15
N GLY A 98 -11.01 28.63 10.85
CA GLY A 98 -10.87 27.53 9.91
C GLY A 98 -10.03 27.95 8.71
N ILE A 99 -9.61 26.99 7.92
CA ILE A 99 -8.96 27.22 6.63
C ILE A 99 -9.89 26.65 5.55
N LYS A 100 -10.20 27.50 4.57
CA LYS A 100 -10.93 27.11 3.37
C LYS A 100 -9.97 27.17 2.18
N ILE A 101 -9.84 26.09 1.44
CA ILE A 101 -8.98 26.03 0.25
C ILE A 101 -9.87 25.80 -0.96
N HIS A 102 -9.98 26.79 -1.83
CA HIS A 102 -10.73 26.72 -3.06
C HIS A 102 -9.86 26.17 -4.18
N LEU A 103 -10.33 25.09 -4.80
CA LEU A 103 -9.74 24.44 -5.96
C LEU A 103 -10.35 25.06 -7.21
N GLY A 104 -9.58 25.95 -7.85
CA GLY A 104 -9.98 26.59 -9.09
C GLY A 104 -9.96 25.62 -10.28
N ASN A 105 -10.71 25.96 -11.33
CA ASN A 105 -10.92 25.09 -12.49
C ASN A 105 -9.64 24.87 -13.33
N GLU A 106 -8.68 25.78 -13.25
CA GLU A 106 -7.40 25.70 -13.98
C GLU A 106 -6.27 25.10 -13.14
N MET A 107 -6.57 24.68 -11.91
CA MET A 107 -5.60 24.06 -11.01
C MET A 107 -5.11 22.72 -11.58
N ARG A 108 -3.78 22.50 -11.56
CA ARG A 108 -3.21 21.21 -11.94
C ARG A 108 -3.35 20.15 -10.85
N TYR A 109 -3.47 18.89 -11.26
CA TYR A 109 -3.60 17.74 -10.36
C TYR A 109 -2.46 17.61 -9.34
N GLU A 110 -1.23 17.99 -9.70
CA GLU A 110 -0.10 18.02 -8.77
C GLU A 110 -0.35 18.89 -7.53
N VAL A 111 -1.05 20.02 -7.67
CA VAL A 111 -1.37 20.91 -6.56
C VAL A 111 -2.37 20.23 -5.63
N TYR A 112 -3.33 19.50 -6.20
CA TYR A 112 -4.26 18.68 -5.42
C TYR A 112 -3.53 17.61 -4.59
N ILE A 113 -2.60 16.88 -5.20
CA ILE A 113 -1.79 15.89 -4.48
C ILE A 113 -0.94 16.56 -3.40
N ARG A 114 -0.35 17.72 -3.69
CA ARG A 114 0.44 18.47 -2.73
C ARG A 114 -0.36 18.90 -1.50
N LEU A 115 -1.63 19.25 -1.67
CA LEU A 115 -2.53 19.54 -0.54
C LEU A 115 -2.76 18.33 0.35
N LEU A 116 -2.99 17.15 -0.24
CA LEU A 116 -3.16 15.91 0.52
C LEU A 116 -1.88 15.56 1.29
N ASP A 117 -0.71 15.75 0.67
CA ASP A 117 0.58 15.59 1.32
C ASP A 117 0.70 16.54 2.53
N PHE A 118 0.29 17.81 2.41
CA PHE A 118 0.30 18.74 3.55
C PHE A 118 -0.61 18.28 4.68
N PHE A 119 -1.80 17.77 4.39
CA PHE A 119 -2.69 17.24 5.43
C PHE A 119 -2.06 16.03 6.13
N ALA A 120 -1.38 15.15 5.39
CA ALA A 120 -0.67 14.00 5.95
C ALA A 120 0.57 14.41 6.77
N ILE A 121 1.42 15.30 6.25
CA ILE A 121 2.65 15.79 6.89
C ILE A 121 2.33 16.53 8.19
N GLU A 122 1.40 17.49 8.12
CA GLU A 122 1.00 18.26 9.30
C GLU A 122 0.05 17.45 10.20
N LYS A 123 -0.36 16.23 9.80
CA LYS A 123 -1.31 15.33 10.48
C LYS A 123 -2.55 16.08 10.92
N MET A 124 -3.27 16.65 9.95
CA MET A 124 -4.51 17.38 10.19
C MET A 124 -5.59 16.42 10.67
N PRO A 125 -6.23 16.70 11.82
CA PRO A 125 -7.18 15.76 12.40
C PRO A 125 -8.50 15.72 11.63
N ILE A 126 -8.92 16.86 11.05
CA ILE A 126 -10.19 16.98 10.35
C ILE A 126 -9.99 17.89 9.14
N PHE A 127 -10.17 17.31 7.95
CA PHE A 127 -10.31 18.03 6.70
C PHE A 127 -11.39 17.33 5.89
N ILE A 128 -12.19 18.10 5.15
CA ILE A 128 -13.32 17.56 4.40
C ILE A 128 -13.34 18.25 3.05
N GLN A 129 -13.49 17.46 1.99
CA GLN A 129 -13.73 17.99 0.67
C GLN A 129 -15.24 18.21 0.48
N ASN A 130 -15.61 19.46 0.24
CA ASN A 130 -16.96 19.84 -0.09
C ASN A 130 -16.96 20.51 -1.47
N ASP A 131 -17.41 19.78 -2.49
CA ASP A 131 -17.37 20.21 -3.88
C ASP A 131 -15.93 20.59 -4.29
N ASN A 132 -15.70 21.84 -4.69
CA ASN A 132 -14.38 22.38 -5.05
C ASN A 132 -13.64 23.02 -3.87
N ASP A 133 -14.12 22.87 -2.64
CA ASP A 133 -13.51 23.47 -1.46
C ASP A 133 -13.04 22.41 -0.48
N PHE A 134 -11.82 22.53 0.04
CA PHE A 134 -11.44 21.85 1.28
C PHE A 134 -11.73 22.75 2.47
N LEU A 135 -12.40 22.19 3.47
CA LEU A 135 -12.61 22.82 4.78
C LEU A 135 -11.76 22.10 5.81
N VAL A 136 -10.86 22.85 6.46
CA VAL A 136 -9.96 22.35 7.50
C VAL A 136 -10.22 23.12 8.78
N PHE A 137 -10.45 22.42 9.87
CA PHE A 137 -10.75 23.04 11.16
C PHE A 137 -10.44 22.10 12.32
N MET A 138 -10.25 22.67 13.51
CA MET A 138 -10.07 21.91 14.74
C MET A 138 -11.39 21.84 15.53
N MET A 139 -11.64 20.70 16.17
CA MET A 139 -12.74 20.54 17.11
C MET A 139 -12.26 20.83 18.54
N PRO A 140 -13.06 21.51 19.37
CA PRO A 140 -12.72 21.72 20.77
C PRO A 140 -12.60 20.38 21.48
N LYS A 141 -11.56 20.25 22.33
CA LYS A 141 -11.45 19.07 23.20
C LYS A 141 -12.69 19.03 24.10
N PRO A 142 -13.36 17.87 24.22
CA PRO A 142 -14.49 17.75 25.12
C PRO A 142 -14.05 18.12 26.54
N LYS A 143 -14.79 19.02 27.20
CA LYS A 143 -14.50 19.38 28.60
C LYS A 143 -14.66 18.11 29.45
N PRO A 144 -13.68 17.78 30.33
CA PRO A 144 -13.83 16.67 31.24
C PRO A 144 -14.96 17.00 32.22
N ARG A 145 -16.13 16.42 32.04
CA ARG A 145 -17.26 16.56 32.97
C ARG A 145 -17.07 15.52 34.08
N LYS A 146 -16.97 15.96 35.34
CA LYS A 146 -16.73 15.08 36.51
C LYS A 146 -17.95 14.23 36.89
N ASP A 147 -19.10 14.65 36.40
CA ASP A 147 -20.46 14.22 36.75
C ASP A 147 -21.12 13.40 35.63
N LEU A 148 -20.46 13.26 34.48
CA LEU A 148 -20.71 12.12 33.62
C LEU A 148 -19.87 10.95 34.12
N LYS A 149 -20.54 9.90 34.62
CA LYS A 149 -20.02 8.53 34.45
C LYS A 149 -19.45 8.50 33.05
N THR A 150 -18.16 8.15 32.89
CA THR A 150 -17.50 8.01 31.60
C THR A 150 -18.54 7.46 30.64
N ILE A 151 -19.08 8.33 29.77
CA ILE A 151 -19.72 7.83 28.56
C ILE A 151 -18.47 7.35 27.85
N VAL A 152 -18.11 6.09 28.11
CA VAL A 152 -17.41 5.29 27.12
C VAL A 152 -18.30 5.50 25.94
N PRO A 153 -17.87 6.28 24.93
CA PRO A 153 -18.68 6.35 23.76
C PRO A 153 -18.88 4.89 23.39
N PHE A 154 -20.13 4.44 23.36
CA PHE A 154 -20.53 3.55 22.31
C PHE A 154 -20.31 4.37 21.01
N THR A 155 -19.05 4.66 20.69
CA THR A 155 -18.52 4.10 19.48
C THR A 155 -19.12 2.70 19.48
N CYS A 156 -20.11 2.47 18.63
CA CYS A 156 -19.97 1.28 17.83
C CYS A 156 -18.58 1.41 17.20
N SER A 157 -17.54 1.12 17.99
CA SER A 157 -16.18 0.92 17.59
C SER A 157 -16.25 -0.43 16.93
N TYR A 158 -16.99 -0.46 15.82
CA TYR A 158 -16.96 -1.52 14.88
C TYR A 158 -15.47 -1.76 14.62
N GLY A 159 -14.66 -0.71 14.46
CA GLY A 159 -13.20 -0.81 14.34
C GLY A 159 -12.46 -1.49 15.50
N GLU A 160 -12.69 -1.12 16.78
CA GLU A 160 -11.88 -1.64 17.90
C GLU A 160 -12.42 -2.96 18.49
N VAL A 161 -13.76 -3.13 18.59
CA VAL A 161 -14.39 -4.36 19.08
C VAL A 161 -14.38 -5.45 18.00
N ASN A 162 -14.59 -5.07 16.73
CA ASN A 162 -14.40 -5.99 15.60
C ASN A 162 -12.98 -5.90 15.03
N ARG A 163 -11.99 -5.43 15.79
CA ARG A 163 -10.59 -5.37 15.32
C ARG A 163 -10.12 -6.74 14.87
N GLU A 164 -10.44 -7.78 15.63
CA GLU A 164 -10.12 -9.16 15.26
C GLU A 164 -10.86 -9.59 14.00
N TYR A 165 -12.14 -9.26 13.87
CA TYR A 165 -12.94 -9.55 12.69
C TYR A 165 -12.45 -8.78 11.44
N PHE A 166 -12.00 -7.53 11.58
CA PHE A 166 -11.40 -6.75 10.49
C PHE A 166 -10.01 -7.26 10.12
N LEU A 167 -9.20 -7.64 11.12
CA LEU A 167 -7.93 -8.33 10.89
C LEU A 167 -8.18 -9.69 10.21
N GLU A 168 -9.23 -10.40 10.58
CA GLU A 168 -9.63 -11.67 9.99
C GLU A 168 -10.17 -11.47 8.56
N GLN A 169 -10.97 -10.44 8.32
CA GLN A 169 -11.39 -10.05 6.96
C GLN A 169 -10.20 -9.64 6.12
N ALA A 170 -9.26 -8.86 6.64
CA ALA A 170 -8.03 -8.47 5.94
C ALA A 170 -7.17 -9.70 5.64
N ARG A 171 -7.03 -10.64 6.59
CA ARG A 171 -6.39 -11.94 6.37
C ARG A 171 -7.13 -12.77 5.33
N LYS A 172 -8.46 -12.81 5.36
CA LYS A 172 -9.30 -13.53 4.38
C LYS A 172 -9.18 -12.91 3.00
N ARG A 173 -9.15 -11.58 2.87
CA ARG A 173 -8.90 -10.87 1.61
C ARG A 173 -7.49 -11.13 1.10
N LYS A 174 -6.48 -11.07 1.98
CA LYS A 174 -5.09 -11.41 1.65
C LYS A 174 -4.96 -12.87 1.24
N LEU A 175 -5.65 -13.78 1.91
CA LEU A 175 -5.72 -15.20 1.57
C LEU A 175 -6.44 -15.41 0.24
N GLN A 176 -7.58 -14.76 0.01
CA GLN A 176 -8.31 -14.82 -1.26
C GLN A 176 -7.48 -14.27 -2.41
N HIS A 177 -6.74 -13.18 -2.19
CA HIS A 177 -5.81 -12.61 -3.15
C HIS A 177 -4.63 -13.57 -3.41
N ASN A 178 -4.03 -14.14 -2.36
CA ASN A 178 -2.98 -15.14 -2.51
C ASN A 178 -3.49 -16.42 -3.21
N LEU A 179 -4.71 -16.85 -2.91
CA LEU A 179 -5.36 -18.00 -3.55
C LEU A 179 -5.73 -17.70 -5.00
N SER A 180 -6.12 -16.47 -5.33
CA SER A 180 -6.39 -16.08 -6.71
C SER A 180 -5.08 -16.02 -7.52
N LEU A 181 -4.00 -15.50 -6.93
CA LEU A 181 -2.65 -15.58 -7.49
C LEU A 181 -2.20 -17.03 -7.66
N TYR A 182 -2.42 -17.89 -6.67
CA TYR A 182 -2.10 -19.32 -6.76
C TYR A 182 -2.92 -20.01 -7.84
N LYS A 183 -4.24 -19.80 -7.91
CA LYS A 183 -5.11 -20.34 -8.98
C LYS A 183 -4.68 -19.86 -10.37
N LYS A 184 -4.27 -18.59 -10.49
CA LYS A 184 -3.80 -18.04 -11.75
C LYS A 184 -2.45 -18.63 -12.17
N ASN A 185 -1.58 -18.92 -11.20
CA ASN A 185 -0.19 -19.33 -11.43
C ASN A 185 0.10 -20.79 -11.10
N TRP A 186 -0.92 -21.62 -10.83
CA TRP A 186 -0.77 -23.00 -10.35
C TRP A 186 0.04 -23.90 -11.30
N ILE A 187 -0.08 -23.64 -12.60
CA ILE A 187 0.68 -24.31 -13.66
C ILE A 187 2.20 -24.14 -13.49
N LEU A 188 2.67 -22.97 -13.01
CA LEU A 188 4.09 -22.76 -12.74
C LEU A 188 4.59 -23.65 -11.60
N PHE A 189 3.74 -23.88 -10.60
CA PHE A 189 4.07 -24.77 -9.48
C PHE A 189 4.17 -26.23 -9.92
N PHE A 190 3.23 -26.70 -10.75
CA PHE A 190 3.28 -28.05 -11.32
C PHE A 190 4.45 -28.24 -12.29
N ALA A 191 4.76 -27.23 -13.10
CA ALA A 191 5.93 -27.25 -13.98
C ALA A 191 7.23 -27.40 -13.16
N TYR A 192 7.38 -26.63 -12.08
CA TYR A 192 8.54 -26.74 -11.19
C TYR A 192 8.60 -28.11 -10.48
N PHE A 193 7.48 -28.59 -9.94
CA PHE A 193 7.40 -29.89 -9.28
C PHE A 193 7.73 -31.05 -10.23
N GLY A 194 7.27 -30.98 -11.48
CA GLY A 194 7.62 -31.96 -12.52
C GLY A 194 9.11 -31.99 -12.81
N ILE A 195 9.77 -30.83 -12.84
CA ILE A 195 11.22 -30.73 -13.02
C ILE A 195 11.97 -31.33 -11.82
N VAL A 196 11.49 -31.10 -10.59
CA VAL A 196 12.08 -31.70 -9.38
C VAL A 196 11.95 -33.23 -9.40
N LEU A 197 10.77 -33.76 -9.76
CA LEU A 197 10.57 -35.21 -9.87
C LEU A 197 11.45 -35.83 -10.95
N LEU A 198 11.56 -35.20 -12.13
CA LEU A 198 12.47 -35.65 -13.20
C LEU A 198 13.93 -35.70 -12.73
N ASN A 199 14.37 -34.70 -11.96
CA ASN A 199 15.71 -34.69 -11.36
C ASN A 199 15.92 -35.88 -10.40
N ILE A 200 14.95 -36.13 -9.50
CA ILE A 200 15.03 -37.24 -8.54
C ILE A 200 15.06 -38.59 -9.27
N PHE A 201 14.18 -38.79 -10.25
CA PHE A 201 14.14 -40.02 -11.05
C PHE A 201 15.42 -40.24 -11.85
N ALA A 202 15.98 -39.19 -12.45
CA ALA A 202 17.27 -39.27 -13.12
C ALA A 202 18.37 -39.68 -12.12
N LEU A 203 18.44 -39.04 -10.96
CA LEU A 203 19.45 -39.31 -9.94
C LEU A 203 19.38 -40.75 -9.41
N VAL A 204 18.18 -41.27 -9.13
CA VAL A 204 17.97 -42.66 -8.69
C VAL A 204 18.34 -43.67 -9.78
N LYS A 205 17.96 -43.42 -11.03
CA LYS A 205 18.30 -44.31 -12.17
C LYS A 205 19.80 -44.34 -12.43
N PHE A 206 20.48 -43.20 -12.34
CA PHE A 206 21.93 -43.13 -12.51
C PHE A 206 22.69 -43.82 -11.37
N ASN A 207 22.22 -43.70 -10.12
CA ASN A 207 22.82 -44.37 -8.97
C ASN A 207 22.70 -45.91 -9.06
N LYS A 208 21.54 -46.42 -9.52
CA LYS A 208 21.38 -47.86 -9.81
C LYS A 208 22.32 -48.37 -10.91
N ASN A 209 22.52 -47.59 -11.99
CA ASN A 209 23.41 -47.98 -13.09
C ASN A 209 24.91 -47.93 -12.72
N GLN A 210 25.33 -47.10 -11.76
CA GLN A 210 26.70 -47.13 -11.24
C GLN A 210 26.97 -48.41 -10.44
N ASN A 211 26.06 -48.81 -9.56
CA ASN A 211 26.20 -50.03 -8.74
C ASN A 211 26.12 -51.33 -9.57
N TYR A 212 25.44 -51.32 -10.73
CA TYR A 212 25.38 -52.48 -11.62
C TYR A 212 26.67 -52.69 -12.42
N ASN A 213 27.39 -51.61 -12.77
CA ASN A 213 28.64 -51.68 -13.54
C ASN A 213 29.90 -51.88 -12.66
N GLN A 214 29.73 -52.11 -11.35
CA GLN A 214 30.80 -52.39 -10.39
C GLN A 214 30.82 -53.86 -9.91
N LYS A 215 29.95 -54.72 -10.45
CA LYS A 215 30.01 -56.17 -10.28
C LYS A 215 30.63 -56.83 -11.50
#